data_AF-J4W5D2-F1
#
_entry.id   AF-J4W5D2-F1
#
_cell.length_a   1.000
_cell.length_b   1.000
_cell.length_c   1.000
_cell.angle_alpha   90.00
_cell.angle_beta   90.00
_cell.angle_gamma   90.00
#
_symmetry.space_group_name_H-M   'P 1'
#
loop_
_entity.id
_entity.type
_entity.pdbx_description
1 polymer ?
#
loop_
_entity_poly.entity_id
_entity_poly.type
_entity_poly.pdbx_seq_one_letter_code
_entity_poly.pdbx_strand_id
1 'polypeptide(L)'
;MLDKLTIDDIDNKEQRAIAEIIGIKAYISLVKNYGGTSIYILKEDSLVKDIRDNKIREEFNGGNYVYLAKKYNLSDRTIRDIIGNNKIEGQLEFKF
;
A
#
# COMPACT_ATOMS: atom_id res chain seq x y z
N MET A 1 18.38 -26.97 1.88
CA MET A 1 17.49 -27.62 2.88
C MET A 1 16.09 -27.03 2.82
N LEU A 2 15.94 -25.70 2.89
CA LEU A 2 14.66 -24.99 2.66
C LEU A 2 13.97 -25.37 1.34
N ASP A 3 14.73 -25.84 0.36
CA ASP A 3 14.27 -26.20 -0.98
C ASP A 3 13.36 -27.46 -0.99
N LYS A 4 13.28 -28.18 0.15
CA LYS A 4 12.37 -29.30 0.39
C LYS A 4 11.17 -28.93 1.28
N LEU A 5 11.14 -27.70 1.82
CA LEU A 5 10.08 -27.23 2.70
C LEU A 5 8.75 -27.19 1.93
N THR A 6 7.71 -27.74 2.54
CA THR A 6 6.33 -27.66 2.08
C THR A 6 5.51 -26.76 3.00
N ILE A 7 4.28 -26.42 2.59
CA ILE A 7 3.37 -25.59 3.41
C ILE A 7 3.01 -26.32 4.71
N ASP A 8 2.87 -27.64 4.66
CA ASP A 8 2.48 -28.45 5.81
C ASP A 8 3.56 -28.53 6.91
N ASP A 9 4.82 -28.25 6.56
CA ASP A 9 5.93 -28.21 7.52
C ASP A 9 5.95 -26.91 8.35
N ILE A 10 5.05 -25.95 8.10
CA ILE A 10 4.97 -24.68 8.82
C ILE A 10 3.90 -24.77 9.92
N ASP A 11 4.35 -25.00 11.16
CA ASP A 11 3.47 -25.12 12.34
C ASP A 11 2.82 -23.80 12.75
N ASN A 12 3.52 -22.67 12.53
CA ASN A 12 2.99 -21.36 12.87
C ASN A 12 1.86 -20.98 11.90
N LYS A 13 0.64 -20.85 12.42
CA LYS A 13 -0.57 -20.61 11.61
C LYS A 13 -0.50 -19.32 10.78
N GLU A 14 0.07 -18.25 11.31
CA GLU A 14 0.19 -16.97 10.59
C GLU A 14 1.19 -17.09 9.43
N GLN A 15 2.36 -17.70 9.69
CA GLN A 15 3.37 -17.93 8.66
C GLN A 15 2.85 -18.89 7.56
N ARG A 16 2.10 -19.92 7.96
CA ARG A 16 1.45 -20.84 7.03
C ARG A 16 0.43 -20.12 6.15
N ALA A 17 -0.43 -19.29 6.74
CA ALA A 17 -1.40 -18.49 5.97
C ALA A 17 -0.72 -17.56 4.96
N ILE A 18 0.41 -16.95 5.33
CA ILE A 18 1.22 -16.16 4.39
C ILE A 18 1.72 -17.05 3.25
N ALA A 19 2.31 -18.21 3.56
CA ALA A 19 2.82 -19.15 2.56
C ALA A 19 1.72 -19.71 1.64
N GLU A 20 0.49 -19.88 2.13
CA GLU A 20 -0.69 -20.26 1.34
C GLU A 20 -1.11 -19.15 0.37
N ILE A 21 -1.03 -17.89 0.79
CA ILE A 21 -1.39 -16.71 -0.04
C ILE A 21 -0.36 -16.49 -1.17
N ILE A 22 0.95 -16.50 -0.84
CA ILE A 22 2.00 -16.13 -1.80
C ILE A 22 2.67 -17.34 -2.47
N GLY A 23 2.40 -18.54 -1.98
CA GLY A 23 3.04 -19.79 -2.39
C GLY A 23 4.38 -20.05 -1.70
N ILE A 24 4.68 -21.34 -1.49
CA ILE A 24 5.86 -21.79 -0.72
C ILE A 24 7.20 -21.27 -1.27
N LYS A 25 7.35 -21.14 -2.60
CA LYS A 25 8.58 -20.63 -3.22
C LYS A 25 8.85 -19.16 -2.88
N ALA A 26 7.81 -18.32 -2.93
CA ALA A 26 7.91 -16.92 -2.57
C ALA A 26 8.16 -16.76 -1.06
N TYR A 27 7.49 -17.57 -0.24
CA TYR A 27 7.71 -17.62 1.20
C TYR A 27 9.16 -17.99 1.56
N ILE A 28 9.73 -19.04 0.94
CA ILE A 28 11.15 -19.40 1.13
C ILE A 28 12.07 -18.23 0.76
N SER A 29 11.75 -17.50 -0.31
CA SER A 29 12.53 -16.32 -0.71
C SER A 29 12.43 -15.20 0.33
N LEU A 30 11.24 -14.98 0.91
CA LEU A 30 11.02 -14.02 1.99
C LEU A 30 11.83 -14.40 3.24
N VAL A 31 11.81 -15.66 3.65
CA VAL A 31 12.61 -16.17 4.78
C VAL A 31 14.12 -16.02 4.53
N LYS A 32 14.60 -16.34 3.31
CA LYS A 32 16.02 -16.21 2.95
C LYS A 32 16.53 -14.77 3.02
N ASN A 33 15.69 -13.79 2.68
CA ASN A 33 16.12 -12.39 2.59
C ASN A 33 15.81 -11.57 3.86
N TYR A 34 14.75 -11.92 4.59
CA TYR A 34 14.25 -11.11 5.69
C TYR A 34 13.96 -11.90 6.98
N GLY A 35 14.26 -13.20 7.01
CA GLY A 35 14.05 -14.05 8.18
C GLY A 35 14.78 -13.50 9.42
N GLY A 36 14.08 -13.50 10.57
CA GLY A 36 14.59 -12.93 11.82
C GLY A 36 14.36 -11.43 11.99
N THR A 37 13.78 -10.76 10.99
CA THR A 37 13.34 -9.36 11.09
C THR A 37 11.83 -9.25 11.32
N SER A 38 11.38 -8.09 11.79
CA SER A 38 9.95 -7.74 11.81
C SER A 38 9.65 -6.82 10.64
N ILE A 39 8.83 -7.30 9.70
CA ILE A 39 8.43 -6.53 8.51
C ILE A 39 6.97 -6.11 8.65
N TYR A 40 6.71 -4.82 8.44
CA TYR A 40 5.37 -4.30 8.35
C TYR A 40 4.79 -4.52 6.95
N ILE A 41 3.61 -5.16 6.86
CA ILE A 41 2.87 -5.28 5.62
C ILE A 41 2.07 -3.99 5.40
N LEU A 42 2.40 -3.29 4.31
CA LEU A 42 1.78 -2.01 3.98
C LEU A 42 0.28 -2.17 3.74
N LYS A 43 -0.50 -1.20 4.23
CA LYS A 43 -1.91 -1.08 3.85
C LYS A 43 -2.02 -0.79 2.36
N GLU A 44 -3.01 -1.40 1.71
CA GLU A 44 -3.32 -1.17 0.30
C GLU A 44 -3.47 0.33 0.01
N ASP A 45 -4.28 1.03 0.81
CA ASP A 45 -4.50 2.48 0.70
C ASP A 45 -3.19 3.28 0.70
N SER A 46 -2.19 2.88 1.48
CA SER A 46 -0.91 3.58 1.55
C SER A 46 -0.08 3.38 0.27
N LEU A 47 -0.20 2.23 -0.38
CA LEU A 47 0.51 1.93 -1.63
C LEU A 47 -0.11 2.65 -2.82
N VAL A 48 -1.44 2.76 -2.85
CA VAL A 48 -2.17 3.37 -3.97
C VAL A 48 -2.46 4.85 -3.75
N LYS A 49 -2.17 5.40 -2.57
CA LYS A 49 -2.49 6.78 -2.21
C LYS A 49 -2.01 7.77 -3.27
N ASP A 50 -0.72 7.74 -3.59
CA ASP A 50 -0.13 8.72 -4.50
C ASP A 50 -0.65 8.54 -5.93
N ILE A 51 -0.85 7.29 -6.36
CA ILE A 51 -1.45 6.96 -7.66
C ILE A 51 -2.88 7.49 -7.75
N ARG A 52 -3.68 7.26 -6.71
CA ARG A 52 -5.07 7.72 -6.61
C ARG A 52 -5.13 9.24 -6.60
N ASP A 53 -4.32 9.88 -5.76
CA ASP A 53 -4.31 11.33 -5.57
C ASP A 53 -3.89 12.04 -6.87
N ASN A 54 -2.94 11.48 -7.62
CA ASN A 54 -2.57 11.98 -8.96
C ASN A 54 -3.72 11.85 -9.97
N LYS A 55 -4.40 10.71 -10.02
CA LYS A 55 -5.58 10.54 -10.88
C LYS A 55 -6.71 11.51 -10.51
N ILE A 56 -6.92 11.77 -9.22
CA ILE A 56 -7.89 12.76 -8.75
C ILE A 56 -7.53 14.16 -9.27
N ARG A 57 -6.25 14.53 -9.27
CA ARG A 57 -5.78 15.82 -9.83
C ARG A 57 -5.96 15.90 -11.34
N GLU A 58 -5.66 14.83 -12.07
CA GLU A 58 -5.84 14.75 -13.52
C GLU A 58 -7.31 14.84 -13.94
N GLU A 59 -8.22 14.25 -13.17
CA GLU A 59 -9.66 14.27 -13.43
C GLU A 59 -10.37 15.54 -12.93
N PHE A 60 -9.67 16.40 -12.19
CA PHE A 60 -10.27 17.59 -11.61
C PHE A 60 -10.51 18.66 -12.68
N ASN A 61 -11.77 19.11 -12.80
CA ASN A 61 -12.19 20.05 -13.85
C ASN A 61 -12.48 21.46 -13.33
N GLY A 62 -12.05 21.79 -12.12
CA GLY A 62 -12.27 23.10 -11.49
C GLY A 62 -13.44 23.14 -10.49
N GLY A 63 -14.35 22.16 -10.50
CA GLY A 63 -15.51 22.16 -9.61
C GLY A 63 -16.15 20.81 -9.28
N ASN A 64 -15.70 19.71 -9.86
CA ASN A 64 -16.28 18.37 -9.70
C ASN A 64 -15.95 17.64 -8.37
N TYR A 65 -15.80 18.37 -7.26
CA TYR A 65 -15.42 17.83 -5.95
C TYR A 65 -16.33 16.68 -5.48
N VAL A 66 -17.65 16.88 -5.48
CA VAL A 66 -18.64 15.89 -5.04
C VAL A 66 -18.62 14.63 -5.90
N TYR A 67 -18.36 14.78 -7.20
CA TYR A 67 -18.24 13.66 -8.12
C TYR A 67 -17.01 12.79 -7.80
N LEU A 68 -15.84 13.44 -7.64
CA LEU A 68 -14.60 12.74 -7.30
C LEU A 68 -14.67 12.06 -5.94
N ALA A 69 -15.31 12.71 -4.95
CA ALA A 69 -15.54 12.15 -3.63
C ALA A 69 -16.30 10.81 -3.70
N LYS A 70 -17.39 10.77 -4.48
CA LYS A 70 -18.15 9.53 -4.70
C LYS A 70 -17.37 8.49 -5.49
N LYS A 71 -16.69 8.90 -6.58
CA LYS A 71 -15.94 7.98 -7.45
C LYS A 71 -14.82 7.24 -6.71
N TYR A 72 -14.10 7.97 -5.85
CA TYR A 72 -12.96 7.44 -5.12
C TYR A 72 -13.30 6.99 -3.69
N ASN A 73 -14.58 7.04 -3.30
CA ASN A 73 -15.06 6.75 -1.95
C ASN A 73 -14.29 7.53 -0.86
N LEU A 74 -14.11 8.83 -1.09
CA LEU A 74 -13.43 9.76 -0.19
C LEU A 74 -14.39 10.85 0.30
N SER A 75 -14.03 11.52 1.39
CA SER A 75 -14.77 12.70 1.83
C SER A 75 -14.52 13.88 0.88
N ASP A 76 -15.49 14.80 0.77
CA ASP A 76 -15.34 16.05 0.01
C ASP A 76 -14.11 16.85 0.51
N ARG A 77 -13.89 16.86 1.83
CA ARG A 77 -12.69 17.43 2.46
C ARG A 77 -11.40 16.79 1.95
N THR A 78 -11.33 15.46 1.89
CA THR A 78 -10.13 14.76 1.40
C THR A 78 -9.85 15.09 -0.07
N ILE A 79 -10.89 15.20 -0.91
CA ILE A 79 -10.71 15.64 -2.30
C ILE A 79 -10.16 17.07 -2.33
N ARG A 80 -10.72 17.99 -1.53
CA ARG A 80 -10.20 19.37 -1.43
C ARG A 80 -8.76 19.40 -0.95
N ASP A 81 -8.40 18.56 0.01
CA ASP A 81 -7.02 18.46 0.50
C ASP A 81 -6.09 17.92 -0.60
N ILE A 82 -6.52 16.94 -1.40
CA ILE A 82 -5.72 16.39 -2.52
C ILE A 82 -5.49 17.44 -3.62
N ILE A 83 -6.52 18.19 -3.98
CA ILE A 83 -6.46 19.26 -4.98
C ILE A 83 -5.73 20.50 -4.45
N GLY A 84 -5.96 20.86 -3.19
CA GLY A 84 -5.37 22.01 -2.50
C GLY A 84 -3.91 21.80 -2.10
N ASN A 85 -3.51 20.57 -1.82
CA ASN A 85 -2.10 20.16 -1.64
C ASN A 85 -1.40 20.01 -2.99
N ASN A 86 -1.44 21.04 -3.83
CA ASN A 86 -0.32 21.27 -4.73
C ASN A 86 0.87 21.56 -3.81
N LYS A 87 1.77 20.59 -3.63
CA LYS A 87 3.10 20.87 -3.12
C LYS A 87 3.65 21.99 -4.01
N ILE A 88 3.72 23.21 -3.47
CA ILE A 88 4.36 24.31 -4.17
C ILE A 88 5.80 23.87 -4.35
N GLU A 89 6.29 23.87 -5.59
CA GLU A 89 7.66 23.55 -5.91
C GLU A 89 8.59 24.44 -5.05
N GLY A 90 9.31 23.84 -4.10
CA GLY A 90 10.17 24.55 -3.13
C GLY A 90 9.76 24.48 -1.64
N GLN A 91 8.67 23.81 -1.27
CA GLN A 91 8.31 23.66 0.15
C GLN A 91 9.13 22.53 0.82
N LEU A 92 9.89 22.87 1.88
CA LEU A 92 10.68 21.92 2.68
C LEU A 92 9.78 20.99 3.49
N GLU A 93 9.95 19.68 3.32
CA GLU A 93 9.42 18.67 4.24
C GLU A 93 10.35 18.52 5.45
N PHE A 94 9.85 18.84 6.64
CA PHE A 94 10.52 18.44 7.88
C PHE A 94 10.07 17.03 8.24
N LYS A 95 11.01 16.09 8.17
CA LYS A 95 10.85 14.75 8.73
C LYS A 95 11.33 14.79 10.19
N PHE A 96 10.41 14.56 11.12
CA PHE A 96 10.72 14.27 12.51
C PHE A 96 11.06 12.80 12.68
#